data_AF-A0A059B5W2-F1
#
_entry.id   AF-A0A059B5W2-F1
#
_cell.length_a   1.000
_cell.length_b   1.000
_cell.length_c   1.000
_cell.angle_alpha   90.00
_cell.angle_beta   90.00
_cell.angle_gamma   90.00
#
_symmetry.space_group_name_H-M   'P 1'
#
loop_
_entity.id
_entity.type
_entity.pdbx_description
1 polymer ?
#
loop_
_entity_poly.entity_id
_entity_poly.type
_entity_poly.pdbx_seq_one_letter_code
_entity_poly.pdbx_strand_id
1 'polypeptide(L)'
;MADHRPVDGAGENPLAELELILESDPLIDEVGFIHPTQLASLSGEEGVDAPGPKNPRFWSRDGKLGISTEVLLPLYKEARRAFFDAVRDFRTRCGSGGDGGGGGVGCEVMKHSRALLLVSSDFGTAWNSRKLVASKEESFSMYMDELRLSELILSYSPKSDQAWSHRRWVIKRIAGQTSSLPEIIMKESELVEKIAERSKMNYRAWNHRCWLVSYMTKERVMCELKESKTWAGLHVADSSCFNYRRRLMTRILEDLCCKDGVSSVDYSFEVYQCWKDELDWDEILIKRYIGREGLWLYRRFLSLCWIRHFTTHAHSTSCNSNYIAEQTTDPSFFLDKELDLVGSSLVVQDDHFDDFQAQALYSTTYILWLAKQMPSPLEIELRQRLTARNMNDLLSEFCPNSSFLSGSSAEDTK
;
A
#
# COMPACT_ATOMS: atom_id res chain seq x y z
N MET A 1 39.32 -21.66 -51.61
CA MET A 1 38.34 -22.67 -51.15
C MET A 1 37.72 -22.14 -49.90
N ALA A 2 36.46 -21.72 -50.01
CA ALA A 2 35.67 -21.18 -48.91
C ALA A 2 35.35 -22.29 -47.92
N ASP A 3 35.66 -22.07 -46.66
CA ASP A 3 35.33 -22.95 -45.56
C ASP A 3 33.88 -22.65 -45.15
N HIS A 4 32.97 -23.53 -45.57
CA HIS A 4 31.56 -23.50 -45.18
C HIS A 4 31.45 -23.93 -43.72
N ARG A 5 31.31 -22.96 -42.82
CA ARG A 5 30.73 -23.24 -41.49
C ARG A 5 29.25 -23.59 -41.67
N PRO A 6 28.75 -24.67 -41.03
CA PRO A 6 27.33 -24.96 -41.02
C PRO A 6 26.60 -23.89 -40.23
N VAL A 7 25.51 -23.38 -40.81
CA VAL A 7 24.56 -22.47 -40.20
C VAL A 7 23.59 -23.32 -39.37
N ASP A 8 23.83 -23.44 -38.07
CA ASP A 8 22.85 -23.92 -37.09
C ASP A 8 21.99 -22.74 -36.60
N GLY A 9 21.19 -22.20 -37.51
CA GLY A 9 20.56 -20.88 -37.42
C GLY A 9 19.20 -20.79 -36.72
N ALA A 10 18.82 -21.70 -35.82
CA ALA A 10 17.51 -21.66 -35.16
C ALA A 10 17.53 -21.72 -33.62
N GLY A 11 18.72 -21.85 -32.99
CA GLY A 11 18.86 -22.04 -31.54
C GLY A 11 19.63 -20.95 -30.78
N GLU A 12 20.17 -19.92 -31.41
CA GLU A 12 21.24 -19.12 -30.78
C GLU A 12 20.83 -17.85 -30.03
N ASN A 13 19.67 -17.25 -30.29
CA ASN A 13 19.31 -15.94 -29.74
C ASN A 13 18.25 -16.06 -28.61
N PRO A 14 18.63 -16.01 -27.32
CA PRO A 14 17.67 -16.10 -26.22
C PRO A 14 16.68 -14.94 -26.15
N LEU A 15 17.01 -13.76 -26.68
CA LEU A 15 16.04 -12.66 -26.78
C LEU A 15 14.89 -13.01 -27.73
N ALA A 16 15.19 -13.52 -28.93
CA ALA A 16 14.18 -13.85 -29.92
C ALA A 16 13.22 -14.96 -29.43
N GLU A 17 13.75 -15.95 -28.71
CA GLU A 17 12.94 -17.01 -28.10
C GLU A 17 12.02 -16.46 -26.99
N LEU A 18 12.55 -15.62 -26.09
CA LEU A 18 11.73 -14.98 -25.06
C LEU A 18 10.62 -14.12 -25.67
N GLU A 19 10.95 -13.31 -26.67
CA GLU A 19 9.96 -12.44 -27.33
C GLU A 19 8.86 -13.25 -28.01
N LEU A 20 9.21 -14.36 -28.66
CA LEU A 20 8.24 -15.28 -29.25
C LEU A 20 7.30 -15.87 -28.18
N ILE A 21 7.85 -16.28 -27.04
CA ILE A 21 7.03 -16.79 -25.91
C ILE A 21 6.06 -15.71 -25.45
N LEU A 22 6.55 -14.49 -25.21
CA LEU A 22 5.76 -13.36 -24.74
C LEU A 22 4.68 -12.88 -25.73
N GLU A 23 4.89 -13.08 -27.02
CA GLU A 23 3.91 -12.82 -28.09
C GLU A 23 2.88 -13.94 -28.20
N SER A 24 3.31 -15.20 -28.04
CA SER A 24 2.44 -16.38 -28.14
C SER A 24 1.50 -16.55 -26.93
N ASP A 25 1.96 -16.13 -25.74
CA ASP A 25 1.18 -16.19 -24.51
C ASP A 25 1.07 -14.80 -23.86
N PRO A 26 0.02 -14.03 -24.20
CA PRO A 26 -0.21 -12.72 -23.60
C PRO A 26 -0.78 -12.81 -22.17
N LEU A 27 -1.09 -14.01 -21.68
CA LEU A 27 -1.70 -14.24 -20.36
C LEU A 27 -0.67 -14.56 -19.27
N ILE A 28 0.64 -14.50 -19.60
CA ILE A 28 1.70 -14.67 -18.60
C ILE A 28 1.54 -13.63 -17.48
N ASP A 29 1.30 -14.11 -16.26
CA ASP A 29 1.03 -13.29 -15.08
C ASP A 29 2.12 -13.41 -13.99
N GLU A 30 2.97 -14.43 -14.06
CA GLU A 30 4.07 -14.65 -13.12
C GLU A 30 5.37 -15.07 -13.82
N VAL A 31 6.50 -14.51 -13.37
CA VAL A 31 7.84 -14.90 -13.83
C VAL A 31 8.66 -15.44 -12.66
N GLY A 32 9.34 -16.57 -12.89
CA GLY A 32 10.29 -17.17 -11.96
C GLY A 32 11.68 -17.29 -12.56
N PHE A 33 12.72 -17.04 -11.77
CA PHE A 33 14.10 -17.33 -12.14
C PHE A 33 14.51 -18.66 -11.53
N ILE A 34 14.80 -19.64 -12.38
CA ILE A 34 14.88 -21.04 -11.99
C ILE A 34 16.30 -21.56 -12.27
N HIS A 35 16.86 -22.30 -11.34
CA HIS A 35 18.14 -22.96 -11.57
C HIS A 35 18.00 -24.02 -12.69
N PRO A 36 18.94 -24.14 -13.64
CA PRO A 36 18.84 -25.05 -14.79
C PRO A 36 18.46 -26.48 -14.43
N THR A 37 18.98 -27.01 -13.33
CA THR A 37 18.67 -28.37 -12.86
C THR A 37 17.21 -28.53 -12.46
N GLN A 38 16.59 -27.50 -11.88
CA GLN A 38 15.17 -27.50 -11.50
C GLN A 38 14.27 -27.29 -12.71
N LEU A 39 14.72 -26.49 -13.67
CA LEU A 39 14.00 -26.24 -14.92
C LEU A 39 13.91 -27.50 -15.77
N ALA A 40 15.00 -28.29 -15.84
CA ALA A 40 15.00 -29.58 -16.54
C ALA A 40 13.99 -30.59 -15.95
N SER A 41 13.82 -30.62 -14.61
CA SER A 41 12.80 -31.45 -13.97
C SER A 41 11.37 -31.02 -14.29
N LEU A 42 11.11 -29.71 -14.42
CA LEU A 42 9.78 -29.18 -14.79
C LEU A 42 9.39 -29.54 -16.23
N SER A 43 10.38 -29.68 -17.12
CA SER A 43 10.16 -30.14 -18.50
C SER A 43 10.08 -31.67 -18.63
N GLY A 44 10.58 -32.42 -17.64
CA GLY A 44 10.65 -33.88 -17.66
C GLY A 44 9.41 -34.61 -17.14
N GLU A 45 8.45 -33.90 -16.55
CA GLU A 45 7.16 -34.47 -16.11
C GLU A 45 6.15 -34.67 -17.27
N GLU A 46 6.52 -34.26 -18.49
CA GLU A 46 5.76 -34.52 -19.70
C GLU A 46 6.04 -35.93 -20.22
N GLY A 47 4.97 -36.68 -20.51
CA GLY A 47 4.91 -38.05 -21.02
C GLY A 47 6.20 -38.69 -21.54
N VAL A 48 6.48 -39.88 -21.02
CA VAL A 48 7.42 -40.88 -21.55
C VAL A 48 7.40 -40.88 -23.09
N ASP A 49 8.55 -40.61 -23.72
CA ASP A 49 8.87 -40.76 -25.17
C ASP A 49 9.07 -39.49 -26.06
N ALA A 50 9.57 -38.37 -25.53
CA ALA A 50 10.23 -37.35 -26.37
C ALA A 50 11.59 -36.88 -25.78
N PRO A 51 12.69 -36.86 -26.56
CA PRO A 51 13.97 -36.30 -26.10
C PRO A 51 13.86 -34.76 -26.10
N GLY A 52 13.34 -34.21 -24.99
CA GLY A 52 13.36 -32.77 -24.76
C GLY A 52 14.79 -32.22 -24.73
N PRO A 53 14.99 -30.91 -25.02
CA PRO A 53 16.31 -30.29 -25.01
C PRO A 53 16.99 -30.49 -23.65
N LYS A 54 18.25 -30.93 -23.66
CA LYS A 54 19.01 -31.32 -22.46
C LYS A 54 19.28 -30.18 -21.46
N ASN A 55 18.85 -28.95 -21.74
CA ASN A 55 18.83 -27.80 -20.83
C ASN A 55 17.88 -26.74 -21.41
N PRO A 56 16.58 -26.73 -21.06
CA PRO A 56 15.66 -25.70 -21.51
C PRO A 56 16.12 -24.32 -20.98
N ARG A 57 16.08 -23.28 -21.82
CA ARG A 57 16.36 -21.89 -21.41
C ARG A 57 15.15 -21.23 -20.76
N PHE A 58 13.98 -21.60 -21.25
CA PHE A 58 12.69 -21.09 -20.81
C PHE A 58 11.72 -22.25 -20.58
N TRP A 59 10.75 -22.04 -19.70
CA TRP A 59 9.61 -22.92 -19.47
C TRP A 59 8.37 -22.03 -19.42
N SER A 60 7.31 -22.37 -20.15
CA SER A 60 6.08 -21.58 -20.16
C SER A 60 4.87 -22.49 -20.11
N ARG A 61 4.06 -22.38 -19.06
CA ARG A 61 2.82 -23.16 -18.88
C ARG A 61 1.90 -22.51 -17.86
N ASP A 62 0.60 -22.64 -18.06
CA ASP A 62 -0.43 -22.18 -17.12
C ASP A 62 -0.26 -20.71 -16.68
N GLY A 63 0.11 -19.83 -17.62
CA GLY A 63 0.35 -18.40 -17.36
C GLY A 63 1.68 -18.09 -16.65
N LYS A 64 2.56 -19.07 -16.44
CA LYS A 64 3.82 -18.90 -15.72
C LYS A 64 5.00 -19.05 -16.65
N LEU A 65 5.98 -18.15 -16.50
CA LEU A 65 7.23 -18.16 -17.26
C LEU A 65 8.41 -18.41 -16.32
N GLY A 66 9.08 -19.54 -16.51
CA GLY A 66 10.38 -19.86 -15.90
C GLY A 66 11.52 -19.44 -16.83
N ILE A 67 12.46 -18.65 -16.31
CA ILE A 67 13.68 -18.25 -17.03
C ILE A 67 14.89 -18.88 -16.32
N SER A 68 15.70 -19.63 -17.07
CA SER A 68 16.92 -20.23 -16.54
C SER A 68 17.90 -19.16 -16.04
N THR A 69 18.46 -19.33 -14.85
CA THR A 69 19.46 -18.39 -14.32
C THR A 69 20.72 -18.31 -15.18
N GLU A 70 21.04 -19.34 -15.97
CA GLU A 70 22.19 -19.36 -16.89
C GLU A 70 22.03 -18.38 -18.05
N VAL A 71 20.80 -18.10 -18.49
CA VAL A 71 20.55 -17.26 -19.67
C VAL A 71 20.39 -15.77 -19.33
N LEU A 72 20.30 -15.41 -18.04
CA LEU A 72 19.98 -14.03 -17.62
C LEU A 72 20.97 -12.98 -18.11
N LEU A 73 22.28 -13.23 -18.00
CA LEU A 73 23.29 -12.27 -18.43
C LEU A 73 23.36 -12.13 -19.96
N PRO A 74 23.40 -13.23 -20.75
CA PRO A 74 23.27 -13.15 -22.21
C PRO A 74 22.00 -12.40 -22.65
N LEU A 75 20.85 -12.79 -22.11
CA LEU A 75 19.55 -12.20 -22.42
C LEU A 75 19.51 -10.70 -22.09
N TYR A 76 20.02 -10.29 -20.92
CA TYR A 76 20.14 -8.88 -20.57
C TYR A 76 20.97 -8.08 -21.59
N LYS A 77 22.12 -8.62 -22.01
CA LYS A 77 23.01 -7.94 -22.97
C LYS A 77 22.33 -7.75 -24.33
N GLU A 78 21.64 -8.77 -24.80
CA GLU A 78 20.93 -8.74 -26.08
C GLU A 78 19.70 -7.84 -26.02
N ALA A 79 18.84 -8.01 -25.02
CA ALA A 79 17.65 -7.18 -24.81
C ALA A 79 18.03 -5.70 -24.69
N ARG A 80 19.11 -5.39 -23.95
CA ARG A 80 19.62 -4.02 -23.80
C ARG A 80 20.09 -3.45 -25.14
N ARG A 81 20.84 -4.23 -25.93
CA ARG A 81 21.33 -3.79 -27.25
C ARG A 81 20.15 -3.49 -28.18
N ALA A 82 19.25 -4.45 -28.35
CA ALA A 82 18.07 -4.33 -29.20
C ALA A 82 17.18 -3.15 -28.79
N PHE A 83 16.97 -2.96 -27.48
CA PHE A 83 16.24 -1.81 -26.94
C PHE A 83 16.89 -0.46 -27.33
N PHE A 84 18.20 -0.30 -27.15
CA PHE A 84 18.86 0.96 -27.51
C PHE A 84 18.89 1.22 -29.01
N ASP A 85 19.01 0.17 -29.83
CA ASP A 85 18.92 0.28 -31.29
C ASP A 85 17.50 0.73 -31.70
N ALA A 86 16.45 0.11 -31.16
CA ALA A 86 15.07 0.53 -31.41
C ALA A 86 14.77 1.96 -30.92
N VAL A 87 15.31 2.38 -29.76
CA VAL A 87 15.15 3.75 -29.26
C VAL A 87 15.84 4.77 -30.17
N ARG A 88 17.03 4.44 -30.71
CA ARG A 88 17.73 5.31 -31.67
C ARG A 88 16.89 5.49 -32.92
N ASP A 89 16.36 4.40 -33.47
CA ASP A 89 15.56 4.41 -34.70
C ASP A 89 14.21 5.10 -34.50
N PHE A 90 13.60 4.94 -33.32
CA PHE A 90 12.40 5.69 -32.93
C PHE A 90 12.66 7.19 -32.88
N ARG A 91 13.77 7.62 -32.26
CA ARG A 91 14.11 9.05 -32.12
C ARG A 91 14.43 9.70 -33.46
N THR A 92 15.19 9.04 -34.33
CA THR A 92 15.53 9.59 -35.66
C THR A 92 14.28 9.86 -36.48
N ARG A 93 13.34 8.91 -36.54
CA ARG A 93 12.09 9.08 -37.29
C ARG A 93 11.14 10.09 -36.68
N CYS A 94 11.07 10.17 -35.35
CA CYS A 94 10.26 11.20 -34.67
C CYS A 94 10.78 12.63 -34.90
N GLY A 95 12.09 12.80 -35.08
CA GLY A 95 12.70 14.11 -35.33
C GLY A 95 12.54 14.62 -36.76
N SER A 96 12.20 13.75 -37.72
CA SER A 96 12.16 14.08 -39.14
C SER A 96 10.79 14.55 -39.66
N GLY A 97 9.80 14.79 -38.80
CA GLY A 97 8.51 15.39 -39.18
C GLY A 97 7.66 14.58 -40.18
N GLY A 98 7.99 13.30 -40.42
CA GLY A 98 7.26 12.44 -41.34
C GLY A 98 5.99 11.86 -40.72
N ASP A 99 4.83 12.33 -41.18
CA ASP A 99 3.48 11.90 -40.82
C ASP A 99 3.10 10.53 -41.44
N GLY A 100 4.02 9.56 -41.46
CA GLY A 100 3.84 8.31 -42.19
C GLY A 100 4.42 7.09 -41.47
N GLY A 101 3.57 6.32 -40.79
CA GLY A 101 3.86 4.95 -40.37
C GLY A 101 4.51 4.77 -38.97
N GLY A 102 4.10 5.56 -37.98
CA GLY A 102 4.65 5.49 -36.60
C GLY A 102 4.42 4.17 -35.85
N GLY A 103 3.47 3.33 -36.29
CA GLY A 103 3.07 2.12 -35.56
C GLY A 103 4.15 1.04 -35.44
N GLY A 104 4.99 0.86 -36.48
CA GLY A 104 5.98 -0.23 -36.48
C GLY A 104 7.16 -0.02 -35.53
N VAL A 105 7.66 1.22 -35.40
CA VAL A 105 8.89 1.50 -34.64
C VAL A 105 8.60 1.73 -33.15
N GLY A 106 7.42 2.27 -32.82
CA GLY A 106 6.92 2.25 -31.44
C GLY A 106 6.80 0.83 -30.92
N CYS A 107 6.29 -0.09 -31.75
CA CYS A 107 6.16 -1.51 -31.43
C CYS A 107 7.49 -2.16 -31.04
N GLU A 108 8.58 -1.94 -31.79
CA GLU A 108 9.90 -2.50 -31.47
C GLU A 108 10.47 -2.00 -30.13
N VAL A 109 10.28 -0.69 -29.82
CA VAL A 109 10.66 -0.14 -28.52
C VAL A 109 9.89 -0.83 -27.40
N MET A 110 8.59 -1.05 -27.58
CA MET A 110 7.73 -1.72 -26.59
C MET A 110 8.08 -3.22 -26.46
N LYS A 111 8.42 -3.89 -27.55
CA LYS A 111 8.83 -5.29 -27.59
C LYS A 111 10.14 -5.52 -26.82
N HIS A 112 11.22 -4.87 -27.24
CA HIS A 112 12.54 -5.08 -26.62
C HIS A 112 12.60 -4.55 -25.18
N SER A 113 11.89 -3.46 -24.87
CA SER A 113 11.82 -2.98 -23.48
C SER A 113 11.05 -3.93 -22.57
N ARG A 114 10.04 -4.67 -23.06
CA ARG A 114 9.35 -5.71 -22.28
C ARG A 114 10.34 -6.78 -21.85
N ALA A 115 11.10 -7.34 -22.79
CA ALA A 115 12.14 -8.34 -22.50
C ALA A 115 13.21 -7.81 -21.53
N LEU A 116 13.71 -6.57 -21.75
CA LEU A 116 14.70 -5.96 -20.88
C LEU A 116 14.19 -5.75 -19.45
N LEU A 117 12.94 -5.33 -19.28
CA LEU A 117 12.35 -5.08 -17.97
C LEU A 117 12.04 -6.38 -17.20
N LEU A 118 11.85 -7.51 -17.89
CA LEU A 118 11.73 -8.82 -17.23
C LEU A 118 13.02 -9.30 -16.59
N VAL A 119 14.19 -8.88 -17.09
CA VAL A 119 15.50 -9.23 -16.50
C VAL A 119 16.12 -8.09 -15.69
N SER A 120 15.58 -6.88 -15.80
CA SER A 120 16.07 -5.68 -15.11
C SER A 120 14.92 -4.72 -14.79
N SER A 121 14.10 -5.06 -13.79
CA SER A 121 12.84 -4.37 -13.42
C SER A 121 12.97 -2.86 -13.24
N ASP A 122 14.09 -2.37 -12.68
CA ASP A 122 14.28 -0.95 -12.38
C ASP A 122 15.10 -0.19 -13.46
N PHE A 123 15.13 -0.70 -14.70
CA PHE A 123 15.78 0.00 -15.82
C PHE A 123 14.97 1.24 -16.26
N GLY A 124 15.20 2.37 -15.56
CA GLY A 124 14.39 3.59 -15.71
C GLY A 124 14.32 4.16 -17.14
N THR A 125 15.38 4.01 -17.94
CA THR A 125 15.36 4.45 -19.35
C THR A 125 14.34 3.65 -20.17
N ALA A 126 14.16 2.36 -19.90
CA ALA A 126 13.18 1.52 -20.59
C ALA A 126 11.75 1.98 -20.25
N TRP A 127 11.45 2.15 -18.96
CA TRP A 127 10.16 2.70 -18.53
C TRP A 127 9.86 4.07 -19.13
N ASN A 128 10.83 4.98 -19.15
CA ASN A 128 10.63 6.31 -19.72
C ASN A 128 10.44 6.28 -21.25
N SER A 129 11.14 5.39 -21.96
CA SER A 129 10.88 5.16 -23.39
C SER A 129 9.47 4.66 -23.63
N ARG A 130 8.97 3.70 -22.82
CA ARG A 130 7.58 3.22 -22.92
C ARG A 130 6.55 4.33 -22.68
N LYS A 131 6.75 5.17 -21.66
CA LYS A 131 5.90 6.35 -21.42
C LYS A 131 5.85 7.28 -22.63
N LEU A 132 6.99 7.49 -23.30
CA LEU A 132 7.08 8.34 -24.49
C LEU A 132 6.30 7.74 -25.67
N VAL A 133 6.41 6.44 -25.93
CA VAL A 133 5.65 5.78 -27.00
C VAL A 133 4.15 5.81 -26.67
N ALA A 134 3.76 5.40 -25.45
CA ALA A 134 2.37 5.40 -25.01
C ALA A 134 1.71 6.79 -25.01
N SER A 135 2.47 7.85 -24.71
CA SER A 135 1.95 9.22 -24.77
C SER A 135 1.72 9.71 -26.19
N LYS A 136 2.34 9.10 -27.22
CA LYS A 136 2.10 9.46 -28.62
C LYS A 136 0.92 8.72 -29.22
N GLU A 137 0.74 7.46 -28.84
CA GLU A 137 -0.39 6.65 -29.31
C GLU A 137 -1.70 7.01 -28.60
N GLU A 138 -1.63 7.38 -27.31
CA GLU A 138 -2.77 7.74 -26.46
C GLU A 138 -3.94 6.72 -26.50
N SER A 139 -3.61 5.44 -26.71
CA SER A 139 -4.58 4.35 -26.75
C SER A 139 -4.87 3.80 -25.36
N PHE A 140 -6.15 3.66 -25.01
CA PHE A 140 -6.59 3.05 -23.75
C PHE A 140 -6.10 1.60 -23.59
N SER A 141 -6.09 0.82 -24.68
CA SER A 141 -5.59 -0.56 -24.66
C SER A 141 -4.11 -0.61 -24.28
N MET A 142 -3.33 0.30 -24.81
CA MET A 142 -1.89 0.35 -24.54
C MET A 142 -1.60 0.67 -23.07
N TYR A 143 -2.37 1.58 -22.45
CA TYR A 143 -2.27 1.83 -21.01
C TYR A 143 -2.63 0.59 -20.18
N MET A 144 -3.62 -0.20 -20.60
CA MET A 144 -3.94 -1.47 -19.93
C MET A 144 -2.81 -2.49 -20.06
N ASP A 145 -2.15 -2.56 -21.21
CA ASP A 145 -0.98 -3.42 -21.41
C ASP A 145 0.20 -2.98 -20.54
N GLU A 146 0.37 -1.68 -20.29
CA GLU A 146 1.37 -1.17 -19.33
C GLU A 146 1.05 -1.54 -17.87
N LEU A 147 -0.23 -1.56 -17.48
CA LEU A 147 -0.62 -2.07 -16.17
C LEU A 147 -0.35 -3.58 -16.05
N ARG A 148 -0.64 -4.37 -17.09
CA ARG A 148 -0.32 -5.81 -17.12
C ARG A 148 1.18 -6.06 -17.03
N LEU A 149 2.00 -5.34 -17.80
CA LEU A 149 3.45 -5.50 -17.75
C LEU A 149 4.02 -5.15 -16.37
N SER A 150 3.57 -4.04 -15.77
CA SER A 150 4.04 -3.66 -14.44
C SER A 150 3.56 -4.64 -13.36
N GLU A 151 2.38 -5.25 -13.50
CA GLU A 151 1.90 -6.31 -12.61
C GLU A 151 2.79 -7.57 -12.73
N LEU A 152 3.08 -7.99 -13.96
CA LEU A 152 3.99 -9.10 -14.24
C LEU A 152 5.37 -8.88 -13.61
N ILE A 153 5.91 -7.65 -13.68
CA ILE A 153 7.19 -7.31 -13.05
C ILE A 153 7.10 -7.33 -11.52
N LEU A 154 5.99 -6.86 -10.95
CA LEU A 154 5.76 -6.87 -9.51
C LEU A 154 5.56 -8.29 -8.95
N SER A 155 5.18 -9.26 -9.78
CA SER A 155 5.05 -10.67 -9.37
C SER A 155 6.34 -11.24 -8.79
N TYR A 156 7.50 -10.88 -9.37
CA TYR A 156 8.82 -11.33 -8.95
C TYR A 156 9.67 -10.23 -8.30
N SER A 157 9.39 -8.96 -8.59
CA SER A 157 10.08 -7.78 -8.04
C SER A 157 9.10 -6.84 -7.33
N PRO A 158 8.48 -7.28 -6.21
CA PRO A 158 7.38 -6.56 -5.55
C PRO A 158 7.79 -5.19 -4.98
N LYS A 159 9.09 -4.94 -4.85
CA LYS A 159 9.67 -3.69 -4.33
C LYS A 159 10.27 -2.80 -5.43
N SER A 160 10.03 -3.07 -6.71
CA SER A 160 10.49 -2.23 -7.82
C SER A 160 9.85 -0.84 -7.77
N ASP A 161 10.68 0.19 -7.60
CA ASP A 161 10.21 1.59 -7.57
C ASP A 161 9.69 2.05 -8.93
N GLN A 162 10.38 1.62 -9.99
CA GLN A 162 10.00 2.04 -11.33
C GLN A 162 8.66 1.45 -11.75
N ALA A 163 8.39 0.18 -11.40
CA ALA A 163 7.09 -0.45 -11.69
C ALA A 163 5.94 0.29 -10.98
N TRP A 164 6.04 0.55 -9.67
CA TRP A 164 5.04 1.31 -8.93
C TRP A 164 4.87 2.75 -9.44
N SER A 165 5.98 3.42 -9.77
CA SER A 165 5.96 4.77 -10.34
C SER A 165 5.27 4.79 -11.71
N HIS A 166 5.54 3.79 -12.55
CA HIS A 166 4.93 3.64 -13.87
C HIS A 166 3.42 3.39 -13.77
N ARG A 167 2.97 2.50 -12.86
CA ARG A 167 1.53 2.29 -12.59
C ARG A 167 0.81 3.59 -12.25
N ARG A 168 1.35 4.37 -11.31
CA ARG A 168 0.77 5.68 -10.95
C ARG A 168 0.72 6.63 -12.14
N TRP A 169 1.74 6.62 -12.99
CA TRP A 169 1.73 7.41 -14.22
C TRP A 169 0.60 6.96 -15.16
N VAL A 170 0.44 5.66 -15.40
CA VAL A 170 -0.64 5.13 -16.26
C VAL A 170 -2.01 5.51 -15.72
N ILE A 171 -2.26 5.29 -14.42
CA ILE A 171 -3.55 5.60 -13.77
C ILE A 171 -3.85 7.11 -13.88
N LYS A 172 -2.85 7.97 -13.71
CA LYS A 172 -3.02 9.43 -13.92
C LYS A 172 -3.40 9.79 -15.35
N ARG A 173 -2.88 9.06 -16.35
CA ARG A 173 -3.18 9.32 -17.77
C ARG A 173 -4.61 8.93 -18.11
N ILE A 174 -5.08 7.78 -17.63
CA ILE A 174 -6.44 7.31 -17.90
C ILE A 174 -7.50 7.93 -17.00
N ALA A 175 -7.11 8.53 -15.87
CA ALA A 175 -8.03 9.22 -14.97
C ALA A 175 -8.76 10.35 -15.72
N GLY A 176 -10.10 10.34 -15.66
CA GLY A 176 -10.95 11.29 -16.38
C GLY A 176 -11.18 10.97 -17.87
N GLN A 177 -10.50 9.97 -18.42
CA GLN A 177 -10.68 9.54 -19.82
C GLN A 177 -11.56 8.29 -19.95
N THR A 178 -11.84 7.58 -18.85
CA THR A 178 -12.59 6.32 -18.86
C THR A 178 -13.61 6.24 -17.73
N SER A 179 -14.76 5.64 -18.01
CA SER A 179 -15.77 5.27 -17.00
C SER A 179 -15.35 4.05 -16.18
N SER A 180 -14.38 3.26 -16.65
CA SER A 180 -13.89 2.04 -15.99
C SER A 180 -12.93 2.31 -14.82
N LEU A 181 -12.62 3.58 -14.51
CA LEU A 181 -11.67 3.94 -13.46
C LEU A 181 -12.00 3.29 -12.10
N PRO A 182 -13.26 3.22 -11.62
CA PRO A 182 -13.58 2.55 -10.36
C PRO A 182 -13.18 1.07 -10.33
N GLU A 183 -13.40 0.33 -11.43
CA GLU A 183 -13.01 -1.08 -11.55
C GLU A 183 -11.49 -1.24 -11.55
N ILE A 184 -10.77 -0.32 -12.19
CA ILE A 184 -9.30 -0.31 -12.19
C ILE A 184 -8.79 -0.09 -10.77
N ILE A 185 -9.31 0.92 -10.06
CA ILE A 185 -8.89 1.20 -8.68
C ILE A 185 -9.15 0.01 -7.76
N MET A 186 -10.27 -0.70 -7.94
CA MET A 186 -10.56 -1.94 -7.21
C MET A 186 -9.51 -3.02 -7.48
N LYS A 187 -9.21 -3.30 -8.75
CA LYS A 187 -8.16 -4.25 -9.14
C LYS A 187 -6.76 -3.86 -8.65
N GLU A 188 -6.44 -2.57 -8.65
CA GLU A 188 -5.18 -2.06 -8.09
C GLU A 188 -5.08 -2.32 -6.58
N SER A 189 -6.19 -2.18 -5.87
CA SER A 189 -6.28 -2.44 -4.43
C SER A 189 -6.06 -3.93 -4.13
N GLU A 190 -6.71 -4.82 -4.89
CA GLU A 190 -6.53 -6.26 -4.83
C GLU A 190 -5.08 -6.67 -5.15
N LEU A 191 -4.45 -6.04 -6.14
CA LEU A 191 -3.05 -6.29 -6.48
C LEU A 191 -2.12 -5.95 -5.31
N VAL A 192 -2.33 -4.80 -4.65
CA VAL A 192 -1.53 -4.44 -3.47
C VAL A 192 -1.68 -5.48 -2.37
N GLU A 193 -2.89 -5.97 -2.14
CA GLU A 193 -3.16 -7.01 -1.14
C GLU A 193 -2.41 -8.31 -1.46
N LYS A 194 -2.52 -8.80 -2.71
CA LYS A 194 -1.76 -9.98 -3.18
C LYS A 194 -0.25 -9.81 -2.99
N ILE A 195 0.29 -8.63 -3.30
CA ILE A 195 1.72 -8.35 -3.14
C ILE A 195 2.12 -8.24 -1.67
N ALA A 196 1.28 -7.64 -0.83
CA ALA A 196 1.54 -7.52 0.61
C ALA A 196 1.59 -8.88 1.30
N GLU A 197 0.77 -9.84 0.85
CA GLU A 197 0.77 -11.24 1.35
C GLU A 197 2.11 -11.93 1.04
N ARG A 198 2.56 -11.81 -0.21
CA ARG A 198 3.79 -12.47 -0.70
C ARG A 198 5.06 -11.79 -0.22
N SER A 199 5.02 -10.47 0.01
CA SER A 199 6.16 -9.66 0.42
C SER A 199 5.83 -8.86 1.68
N LYS A 200 6.14 -9.44 2.85
CA LYS A 200 5.97 -8.78 4.15
C LYS A 200 6.62 -7.38 4.18
N MET A 201 5.95 -6.45 4.87
CA MET A 201 6.39 -5.06 5.06
C MET A 201 6.68 -4.32 3.74
N ASN A 202 5.85 -4.53 2.71
CA ASN A 202 6.00 -3.82 1.45
C ASN A 202 5.38 -2.41 1.52
N TYR A 203 6.16 -1.48 2.06
CA TYR A 203 5.77 -0.07 2.13
C TYR A 203 5.42 0.52 0.75
N ARG A 204 6.04 0.06 -0.34
CA ARG A 204 5.78 0.60 -1.69
C ARG A 204 4.37 0.27 -2.17
N ALA A 205 3.93 -0.97 -1.94
CA ALA A 205 2.59 -1.43 -2.28
C ALA A 205 1.54 -0.68 -1.45
N TRP A 206 1.73 -0.60 -0.13
CA TRP A 206 0.83 0.15 0.76
C TRP A 206 0.79 1.65 0.44
N ASN A 207 1.94 2.26 0.12
CA ASN A 207 1.99 3.67 -0.29
C ASN A 207 1.25 3.89 -1.61
N HIS A 208 1.30 2.93 -2.55
CA HIS A 208 0.45 2.95 -3.75
C HIS A 208 -1.03 2.90 -3.39
N ARG A 209 -1.45 1.99 -2.50
CA ARG A 209 -2.86 1.89 -2.04
C ARG A 209 -3.34 3.17 -1.34
N CYS A 210 -2.50 3.80 -0.51
CA CYS A 210 -2.77 5.12 0.07
C CYS A 210 -2.96 6.20 -0.99
N TRP A 211 -2.15 6.18 -2.05
CA TRP A 211 -2.27 7.13 -3.16
C TRP A 211 -3.57 6.91 -3.95
N LEU A 212 -4.02 5.67 -4.15
CA LEU A 212 -5.29 5.36 -4.83
C LEU A 212 -6.50 5.98 -4.15
N VAL A 213 -6.46 6.22 -2.84
CA VAL A 213 -7.57 6.82 -2.07
C VAL A 213 -8.03 8.16 -2.67
N SER A 214 -7.15 8.93 -3.31
CA SER A 214 -7.56 10.19 -3.97
C SER A 214 -8.45 10.00 -5.20
N TYR A 215 -8.55 8.77 -5.72
CA TYR A 215 -9.39 8.41 -6.88
C TYR A 215 -10.64 7.63 -6.48
N MET A 216 -10.82 7.32 -5.19
CA MET A 216 -11.96 6.55 -4.69
C MET A 216 -13.15 7.47 -4.40
N THR A 217 -14.36 6.96 -4.68
CA THR A 217 -15.59 7.58 -4.16
C THR A 217 -15.69 7.32 -2.65
N LYS A 218 -16.53 8.10 -1.97
CA LYS A 218 -16.81 7.93 -0.55
C LYS A 218 -17.23 6.49 -0.22
N GLU A 219 -18.14 5.93 -1.02
CA GLU A 219 -18.67 4.57 -0.84
C GLU A 219 -17.54 3.54 -0.94
N ARG A 220 -16.62 3.71 -1.91
CA ARG A 220 -15.47 2.81 -2.03
C ARG A 220 -14.51 2.93 -0.85
N VAL A 221 -14.25 4.13 -0.34
CA VAL A 221 -13.41 4.35 0.86
C VAL A 221 -13.99 3.63 2.08
N MET A 222 -15.32 3.71 2.26
CA MET A 222 -16.02 3.00 3.33
C MET A 222 -15.94 1.47 3.16
N CYS A 223 -16.05 0.96 1.94
CA CYS A 223 -15.85 -0.47 1.65
C CYS A 223 -14.42 -0.91 1.97
N GLU A 224 -13.40 -0.18 1.52
CA GLU A 224 -11.98 -0.48 1.78
C GLU A 224 -11.68 -0.52 3.29
N LEU A 225 -12.27 0.38 4.08
CA LEU A 225 -12.07 0.39 5.53
C LEU A 225 -12.63 -0.88 6.19
N LYS A 226 -13.79 -1.35 5.71
CA LYS A 226 -14.42 -2.60 6.15
C LYS A 226 -13.62 -3.83 5.70
N GLU A 227 -13.28 -3.90 4.42
CA GLU A 227 -12.52 -5.00 3.80
C GLU A 227 -11.14 -5.17 4.46
N SER A 228 -10.41 -4.07 4.68
CA SER A 228 -9.07 -4.12 5.28
C SER A 228 -9.05 -4.43 6.78
N LYS A 229 -10.20 -4.49 7.47
CA LYS A 229 -10.28 -4.73 8.92
C LYS A 229 -9.76 -6.10 9.31
N THR A 230 -10.15 -7.14 8.56
CA THR A 230 -9.70 -8.52 8.79
C THR A 230 -8.19 -8.63 8.59
N TRP A 231 -7.66 -8.05 7.52
CA TRP A 231 -6.23 -8.03 7.24
C TRP A 231 -5.44 -7.41 8.40
N ALA A 232 -5.83 -6.20 8.82
CA ALA A 232 -5.15 -5.47 9.88
C ALA A 232 -5.20 -6.21 11.23
N GLY A 233 -6.31 -6.90 11.53
CA GLY A 233 -6.46 -7.70 12.74
C GLY A 233 -5.59 -8.97 12.77
N LEU A 234 -5.22 -9.50 11.60
CA LEU A 234 -4.29 -10.63 11.45
C LEU A 234 -2.82 -10.15 11.38
N HIS A 235 -2.60 -8.96 10.84
CA HIS A 235 -1.27 -8.39 10.59
C HIS A 235 -0.97 -7.17 11.47
N VAL A 236 -1.14 -7.32 12.78
CA VAL A 236 -1.02 -6.23 13.77
C VAL A 236 0.36 -5.54 13.76
N ALA A 237 1.40 -6.27 13.38
CA ALA A 237 2.75 -5.72 13.26
C ALA A 237 2.98 -4.92 11.95
N ASP A 238 2.04 -4.94 11.00
CA ASP A 238 2.17 -4.19 9.74
C ASP A 238 1.71 -2.73 9.92
N SER A 239 2.65 -1.88 10.31
CA SER A 239 2.43 -0.44 10.45
C SER A 239 1.99 0.24 9.15
N SER A 240 2.30 -0.35 7.98
CA SER A 240 1.89 0.21 6.69
C SER A 240 0.40 0.00 6.44
N CYS A 241 -0.16 -1.12 6.93
CA CYS A 241 -1.60 -1.38 6.90
C CYS A 241 -2.36 -0.37 7.77
N PHE A 242 -1.92 -0.12 9.01
CA PHE A 242 -2.53 0.92 9.86
C PHE A 242 -2.37 2.31 9.27
N ASN A 243 -1.27 2.60 8.58
CA ASN A 243 -1.11 3.85 7.85
C ASN A 243 -2.14 4.00 6.72
N TYR A 244 -2.46 2.91 6.01
CA TYR A 244 -3.53 2.89 5.02
C TYR A 244 -4.90 3.14 5.66
N ARG A 245 -5.20 2.49 6.79
CA ARG A 245 -6.42 2.76 7.55
C ARG A 245 -6.52 4.23 7.98
N ARG A 246 -5.42 4.84 8.48
CA ARG A 246 -5.38 6.28 8.76
C ARG A 246 -5.75 7.11 7.53
N ARG A 247 -5.20 6.78 6.36
CA ARG A 247 -5.50 7.51 5.11
C ARG A 247 -6.97 7.41 4.72
N LEU A 248 -7.59 6.23 4.84
CA LEU A 248 -9.03 6.04 4.60
C LEU A 248 -9.87 6.88 5.58
N MET A 249 -9.56 6.79 6.86
CA MET A 249 -10.25 7.53 7.92
C MET A 249 -10.13 9.05 7.73
N THR A 250 -8.95 9.56 7.38
CA THR A 250 -8.77 10.98 7.04
C THR A 250 -9.60 11.39 5.84
N ARG A 251 -9.68 10.56 4.80
CA ARG A 251 -10.49 10.85 3.60
C ARG A 251 -11.99 10.93 3.94
N ILE A 252 -12.48 10.07 4.84
CA ILE A 252 -13.87 10.10 5.34
C ILE A 252 -14.15 11.43 6.08
N LEU A 253 -13.21 11.89 6.92
CA LEU A 253 -13.34 13.19 7.61
C LEU A 253 -13.27 14.39 6.67
N GLU A 254 -12.37 14.38 5.68
CA GLU A 254 -12.27 15.45 4.67
C GLU A 254 -13.63 15.67 3.98
N ASP A 255 -14.35 14.60 3.65
CA ASP A 255 -15.69 14.68 3.05
C ASP A 255 -16.75 15.27 3.99
N LEU A 256 -16.59 15.14 5.32
CA LEU A 256 -17.45 15.83 6.29
C LEU A 256 -17.15 17.33 6.33
N CYS A 257 -15.86 17.72 6.36
CA CYS A 257 -15.45 19.12 6.53
C CYS A 257 -15.62 19.96 5.27
N CYS A 258 -15.55 19.38 4.06
CA CYS A 258 -15.60 20.13 2.81
C CYS A 258 -17.02 20.50 2.33
N LYS A 259 -18.09 20.08 3.02
CA LYS A 259 -19.48 20.37 2.61
C LYS A 259 -20.17 21.32 3.58
N ASP A 260 -19.86 22.62 3.46
CA ASP A 260 -20.50 23.75 4.17
C ASP A 260 -21.99 23.99 3.78
N GLY A 261 -22.80 22.95 3.58
CA GLY A 261 -24.24 23.19 3.42
C GLY A 261 -25.17 22.02 3.13
N VAL A 262 -24.67 20.83 2.73
CA VAL A 262 -25.55 19.68 2.42
C VAL A 262 -24.85 18.34 2.72
N SER A 263 -24.32 18.16 3.93
CA SER A 263 -24.12 16.80 4.45
C SER A 263 -25.46 16.33 5.02
N SER A 264 -25.98 15.18 4.58
CA SER A 264 -27.18 14.61 5.19
C SER A 264 -26.88 14.29 6.66
N VAL A 265 -27.84 14.53 7.55
CA VAL A 265 -27.73 14.16 8.99
C VAL A 265 -27.33 12.69 9.14
N ASP A 266 -27.87 11.84 8.26
CA ASP A 266 -27.56 10.42 8.15
C ASP A 266 -26.07 10.15 7.89
N TYR A 267 -25.41 10.94 7.04
CA TYR A 267 -23.99 10.77 6.76
C TYR A 267 -23.10 11.17 7.96
N SER A 268 -23.40 12.28 8.62
CA SER A 268 -22.64 12.69 9.80
C SER A 268 -22.73 11.64 10.92
N PHE A 269 -23.90 11.02 11.08
CA PHE A 269 -24.10 9.91 12.00
C PHE A 269 -23.32 8.66 11.58
N GLU A 270 -23.34 8.28 10.30
CA GLU A 270 -22.56 7.15 9.76
C GLU A 270 -21.07 7.30 10.05
N VAL A 271 -20.50 8.50 9.86
CA VAL A 271 -19.07 8.74 10.13
C VAL A 271 -18.76 8.71 11.63
N TYR A 272 -19.62 9.30 12.46
CA TYR A 272 -19.47 9.23 13.91
C TYR A 272 -19.46 7.76 14.38
N GLN A 273 -20.42 6.96 13.92
CA GLN A 273 -20.50 5.54 14.26
C GLN A 273 -19.28 4.77 13.75
N CYS A 274 -18.83 5.05 12.53
CA CYS A 274 -17.61 4.46 11.96
C CYS A 274 -16.38 4.75 12.84
N TRP A 275 -16.23 5.99 13.33
CA TRP A 275 -15.10 6.35 14.21
C TRP A 275 -15.17 5.67 15.57
N LYS A 276 -16.38 5.56 16.13
CA LYS A 276 -16.64 4.84 17.39
C LYS A 276 -16.30 3.37 17.26
N ASP A 277 -16.75 2.72 16.18
CA ASP A 277 -16.47 1.31 15.88
C ASP A 277 -14.97 1.06 15.68
N GLU A 278 -14.24 2.03 15.11
CA GLU A 278 -12.79 1.93 14.94
C GLU A 278 -12.04 2.07 16.27
N LEU A 279 -12.46 3.00 17.14
CA LEU A 279 -11.94 3.12 18.51
C LEU A 279 -12.19 1.85 19.32
N ASP A 280 -13.42 1.33 19.31
CA ASP A 280 -13.77 0.11 20.06
C ASP A 280 -13.00 -1.10 19.51
N TRP A 281 -12.75 -1.16 18.19
CA TRP A 281 -11.95 -2.23 17.59
C TRP A 281 -10.46 -2.14 17.90
N ASP A 282 -9.87 -0.94 17.84
CA ASP A 282 -8.48 -0.70 18.22
C ASP A 282 -8.25 -1.05 19.70
N GLU A 283 -9.21 -0.77 20.58
CA GLU A 283 -9.18 -1.20 21.99
C GLU A 283 -9.08 -2.73 22.12
N ILE A 284 -9.88 -3.48 21.36
CA ILE A 284 -9.82 -4.96 21.33
C ILE A 284 -8.42 -5.42 20.89
N LEU A 285 -7.83 -4.78 19.89
CA LEU A 285 -6.49 -5.13 19.44
C LEU A 285 -5.42 -4.82 20.50
N ILE A 286 -5.48 -3.65 21.14
CA ILE A 286 -4.53 -3.24 22.19
C ILE A 286 -4.57 -4.22 23.37
N LYS A 287 -5.78 -4.64 23.78
CA LYS A 287 -5.97 -5.61 24.87
C LYS A 287 -5.51 -7.02 24.48
N ARG A 288 -5.65 -7.39 23.20
CA ARG A 288 -5.28 -8.73 22.71
C ARG A 288 -3.80 -8.87 22.38
N TYR A 289 -3.19 -7.82 21.83
CA TYR A 289 -1.81 -7.82 21.34
C TYR A 289 -1.00 -6.78 22.13
N ILE A 290 -0.68 -7.16 23.37
CA ILE A 290 0.09 -6.36 24.32
C ILE A 290 1.47 -5.96 23.75
N GLY A 291 1.98 -4.80 24.16
CA GLY A 291 3.33 -4.35 23.82
C GLY A 291 3.51 -3.89 22.36
N ARG A 292 2.42 -3.70 21.61
CA ARG A 292 2.48 -3.25 20.20
C ARG A 292 2.35 -1.74 20.09
N GLU A 293 3.49 -1.06 19.94
CA GLU A 293 3.54 0.41 19.75
C GLU A 293 2.64 0.90 18.61
N GLY A 294 2.60 0.15 17.49
CA GLY A 294 1.82 0.51 16.31
C GLY A 294 0.33 0.73 16.59
N LEU A 295 -0.26 -0.06 17.49
CA LEU A 295 -1.66 0.08 17.91
C LEU A 295 -1.86 1.37 18.71
N TRP A 296 -0.99 1.65 19.68
CA TRP A 296 -1.04 2.90 20.44
C TRP A 296 -0.83 4.14 19.57
N LEU A 297 0.01 4.07 18.55
CA LEU A 297 0.16 5.16 17.56
C LEU A 297 -1.10 5.33 16.69
N TYR A 298 -1.83 4.25 16.42
CA TYR A 298 -3.12 4.31 15.75
C TYR A 298 -4.20 4.90 16.67
N ARG A 299 -4.26 4.48 17.94
CA ARG A 299 -5.09 5.09 18.99
C ARG A 299 -4.89 6.59 19.09
N ARG A 300 -3.63 7.05 19.11
CA ARG A 300 -3.30 8.50 19.11
C ARG A 300 -3.99 9.24 17.97
N PHE A 301 -3.92 8.69 16.76
CA PHE A 301 -4.61 9.29 15.60
C PHE A 301 -6.12 9.32 15.79
N LEU A 302 -6.74 8.20 16.17
CA LEU A 302 -8.19 8.10 16.34
C LEU A 302 -8.70 9.06 17.42
N SER A 303 -8.07 9.06 18.60
CA SER A 303 -8.45 9.90 19.73
C SER A 303 -8.26 11.39 19.46
N LEU A 304 -7.18 11.78 18.77
CA LEU A 304 -6.96 13.19 18.39
C LEU A 304 -8.06 13.70 17.45
N CYS A 305 -8.39 12.91 16.44
CA CYS A 305 -9.49 13.23 15.54
C CYS A 305 -10.83 13.27 16.29
N TRP A 306 -11.05 12.34 17.21
CA TRP A 306 -12.28 12.31 18.01
C TRP A 306 -12.47 13.59 18.81
N ILE A 307 -11.43 14.05 19.51
CA ILE A 307 -11.48 15.27 20.30
C ILE A 307 -11.73 16.49 19.39
N ARG A 308 -11.01 16.57 18.28
CA ARG A 308 -11.10 17.73 17.38
C ARG A 308 -12.47 17.86 16.71
N HIS A 309 -13.10 16.74 16.33
CA HIS A 309 -14.27 16.76 15.46
C HIS A 309 -15.59 16.37 16.16
N PHE A 310 -15.54 15.59 17.25
CA PHE A 310 -16.76 15.08 17.89
C PHE A 310 -16.98 15.60 19.32
N THR A 311 -15.94 16.04 20.04
CA THR A 311 -16.12 16.62 21.40
C THR A 311 -16.19 18.15 21.41
N THR A 312 -15.53 18.82 20.45
CA THR A 312 -15.40 20.29 20.45
C THR A 312 -16.61 21.03 19.83
N HIS A 313 -17.51 20.33 19.14
CA HIS A 313 -18.70 20.92 18.50
C HIS A 313 -19.96 20.96 19.37
N ALA A 314 -19.88 20.57 20.65
CA ALA A 314 -21.02 20.63 21.58
C ALA A 314 -21.49 22.06 21.92
N HIS A 315 -20.70 23.10 21.62
CA HIS A 315 -21.00 24.49 22.02
C HIS A 315 -21.04 25.52 20.88
N SER A 316 -20.79 25.12 19.63
CA SER A 316 -20.86 26.02 18.47
C SER A 316 -22.14 25.78 17.67
N THR A 317 -23.18 26.52 18.02
CA THR A 317 -24.48 26.56 17.35
C THR A 317 -24.32 27.05 15.89
N SER A 318 -24.34 26.14 14.91
CA SER A 318 -24.85 26.36 13.54
C SER A 318 -24.62 25.14 12.62
N CYS A 319 -25.24 24.00 12.93
CA CYS A 319 -25.74 23.04 11.91
C CYS A 319 -26.48 21.88 12.61
N ASN A 320 -27.82 21.91 12.62
CA ASN A 320 -28.76 20.78 12.71
C ASN A 320 -28.34 19.51 13.52
N SER A 321 -27.81 19.65 14.73
CA SER A 321 -27.28 18.54 15.55
C SER A 321 -28.03 18.34 16.87
N ASN A 322 -29.36 18.47 16.88
CA ASN A 322 -30.13 18.21 18.10
C ASN A 322 -30.33 16.70 18.40
N TYR A 323 -29.96 15.79 17.48
CA TYR A 323 -30.15 14.34 17.67
C TYR A 323 -28.86 13.57 18.02
N ILE A 324 -27.68 14.08 17.66
CA ILE A 324 -26.38 13.48 18.04
C ILE A 324 -26.08 13.73 19.53
N ALA A 325 -26.68 14.77 20.12
CA ALA A 325 -26.47 15.18 21.51
C ALA A 325 -27.09 14.23 22.55
N GLU A 326 -28.12 13.46 22.21
CA GLU A 326 -28.84 12.64 23.21
C GLU A 326 -28.25 11.24 23.41
N GLN A 327 -27.35 10.77 22.52
CA GLN A 327 -26.68 9.48 22.68
C GLN A 327 -25.17 9.61 22.42
N THR A 328 -24.39 9.79 23.49
CA THR A 328 -22.94 9.52 23.57
C THR A 328 -21.94 10.52 22.94
N THR A 329 -22.27 11.81 22.86
CA THR A 329 -21.29 12.89 22.58
C THR A 329 -20.71 13.55 23.83
N ASP A 330 -20.90 12.95 25.01
CA ASP A 330 -20.31 13.48 26.24
C ASP A 330 -18.78 13.26 26.24
N PRO A 331 -17.98 14.35 26.23
CA PRO A 331 -16.52 14.24 26.33
C PRO A 331 -16.08 13.45 27.57
N SER A 332 -16.86 13.51 28.65
CA SER A 332 -16.66 12.75 29.89
C SER A 332 -16.63 11.24 29.65
N PHE A 333 -17.57 10.73 28.85
CA PHE A 333 -17.69 9.32 28.56
C PHE A 333 -16.49 8.80 27.76
N PHE A 334 -16.00 9.61 26.83
CA PHE A 334 -14.77 9.32 26.10
C PHE A 334 -13.56 9.26 27.05
N LEU A 335 -13.42 10.24 27.96
CA LEU A 335 -12.34 10.24 28.95
C LEU A 335 -12.39 9.00 29.86
N ASP A 336 -13.57 8.59 30.31
CA ASP A 336 -13.71 7.38 31.13
C ASP A 336 -13.24 6.13 30.41
N LYS A 337 -13.62 5.97 29.13
CA LYS A 337 -13.15 4.85 28.31
C LYS A 337 -11.63 4.84 28.12
N GLU A 338 -11.02 5.99 27.83
CA GLU A 338 -9.55 6.05 27.69
C GLU A 338 -8.84 5.75 29.01
N LEU A 339 -9.38 6.21 30.15
CA LEU A 339 -8.84 5.91 31.47
C LEU A 339 -8.97 4.42 31.82
N ASP A 340 -10.09 3.78 31.45
CA ASP A 340 -10.28 2.34 31.63
C ASP A 340 -9.30 1.51 30.78
N LEU A 341 -9.06 1.93 29.53
CA LEU A 341 -8.08 1.30 28.65
C LEU A 341 -6.65 1.42 29.20
N VAL A 342 -6.27 2.62 29.64
CA VAL A 342 -4.93 2.86 30.22
C VAL A 342 -4.79 2.09 31.54
N GLY A 343 -5.78 2.16 32.43
CA GLY A 343 -5.78 1.45 33.70
C GLY A 343 -5.64 -0.06 33.52
N SER A 344 -6.41 -0.66 32.61
CA SER A 344 -6.28 -2.09 32.30
C SER A 344 -4.92 -2.45 31.67
N SER A 345 -4.26 -1.52 30.98
CA SER A 345 -2.94 -1.71 30.37
C SER A 345 -1.77 -1.57 31.35
N LEU A 346 -1.97 -0.94 32.51
CA LEU A 346 -0.95 -0.77 33.55
C LEU A 346 -0.85 -1.98 34.50
N VAL A 347 -1.94 -2.73 34.65
CA VAL A 347 -2.09 -3.80 35.67
C VAL A 347 -1.86 -5.21 35.08
N VAL A 348 -1.44 -5.29 33.82
CA VAL A 348 -1.25 -6.59 33.16
C VAL A 348 -0.09 -7.35 33.81
N GLN A 349 -0.34 -8.59 34.23
CA GLN A 349 0.62 -9.40 34.98
C GLN A 349 1.78 -9.90 34.12
N ASP A 350 2.96 -9.95 34.73
CA ASP A 350 4.24 -10.40 34.18
C ASP A 350 4.17 -11.84 33.63
N ASP A 351 4.04 -11.97 32.31
CA ASP A 351 4.51 -13.15 31.58
C ASP A 351 5.97 -12.88 31.15
N HIS A 352 6.76 -13.93 30.91
CA HIS A 352 8.22 -13.90 30.79
C HIS A 352 8.81 -13.04 29.63
N PHE A 353 8.02 -12.15 29.00
CA PHE A 353 8.41 -11.26 27.91
C PHE A 353 8.23 -9.77 28.27
N ASP A 354 9.11 -8.90 27.73
CA ASP A 354 9.11 -7.44 27.95
C ASP A 354 7.85 -6.69 27.42
N ASP A 355 6.87 -7.43 26.86
CA ASP A 355 5.67 -6.88 26.22
C ASP A 355 4.78 -6.10 27.21
N PHE A 356 4.76 -6.45 28.50
CA PHE A 356 3.98 -5.73 29.53
C PHE A 356 4.59 -4.39 29.91
N GLN A 357 5.92 -4.36 30.07
CA GLN A 357 6.62 -3.12 30.35
C GLN A 357 6.45 -2.15 29.17
N ALA A 358 6.55 -2.68 27.94
CA ALA A 358 6.24 -1.93 26.73
C ALA A 358 4.78 -1.45 26.71
N GLN A 359 3.81 -2.31 27.05
CA GLN A 359 2.40 -1.96 27.12
C GLN A 359 2.11 -0.82 28.11
N ALA A 360 2.65 -0.90 29.33
CA ALA A 360 2.50 0.12 30.37
C ALA A 360 3.19 1.44 29.97
N LEU A 361 4.35 1.37 29.33
CA LEU A 361 5.03 2.54 28.78
C LEU A 361 4.22 3.20 27.67
N TYR A 362 3.70 2.42 26.72
CA TYR A 362 2.92 2.97 25.60
C TYR A 362 1.58 3.56 26.06
N SER A 363 0.88 2.92 27.00
CA SER A 363 -0.36 3.45 27.59
C SER A 363 -0.11 4.74 28.37
N THR A 364 0.96 4.78 29.16
CA THR A 364 1.38 5.98 29.92
C THR A 364 1.73 7.13 28.98
N THR A 365 2.58 6.88 27.98
CA THR A 365 2.96 7.92 27.02
C THR A 365 1.77 8.37 26.18
N TYR A 366 0.82 7.48 25.88
CA TYR A 366 -0.45 7.81 25.21
C TYR A 366 -1.27 8.80 26.01
N ILE A 367 -1.60 8.52 27.28
CA ILE A 367 -2.49 9.39 28.06
C ILE A 367 -1.86 10.76 28.36
N LEU A 368 -0.56 10.79 28.64
CA LEU A 368 0.20 12.03 28.85
C LEU A 368 0.31 12.86 27.56
N TRP A 369 0.47 12.19 26.42
CA TRP A 369 0.43 12.88 25.12
C TRP A 369 -0.97 13.42 24.84
N LEU A 370 -2.00 12.63 25.08
CA LEU A 370 -3.40 12.97 24.81
C LEU A 370 -3.79 14.24 25.58
N ALA A 371 -3.42 14.31 26.85
CA ALA A 371 -3.65 15.48 27.70
C ALA A 371 -3.10 16.78 27.09
N LYS A 372 -1.91 16.73 26.48
CA LYS A 372 -1.30 17.89 25.79
C LYS A 372 -2.00 18.30 24.50
N GLN A 373 -2.85 17.43 23.93
CA GLN A 373 -3.60 17.72 22.71
C GLN A 373 -4.99 18.30 22.98
N MET A 374 -5.49 18.23 24.21
CA MET A 374 -6.84 18.64 24.56
C MET A 374 -6.94 20.15 24.85
N PRO A 375 -8.11 20.77 24.64
CA PRO A 375 -8.43 22.07 25.22
C PRO A 375 -8.34 22.06 26.75
N SER A 376 -8.00 23.21 27.35
CA SER A 376 -7.76 23.35 28.79
C SER A 376 -8.87 22.79 29.71
N PRO A 377 -10.18 22.96 29.43
CA PRO A 377 -11.23 22.39 30.28
C PRO A 377 -11.17 20.86 30.36
N LEU A 378 -10.97 20.19 29.22
CA LEU A 378 -10.86 18.72 29.16
C LEU A 378 -9.53 18.22 29.75
N GLU A 379 -8.46 19.00 29.62
CA GLU A 379 -7.19 18.71 30.27
C GLU A 379 -7.34 18.70 31.81
N ILE A 380 -7.99 19.73 32.37
CA ILE A 380 -8.24 19.84 33.82
C ILE A 380 -9.10 18.67 34.30
N GLU A 381 -10.17 18.36 33.57
CA GLU A 381 -11.05 17.24 33.88
C GLU A 381 -10.29 15.90 33.88
N LEU A 382 -9.45 15.66 32.87
CA LEU A 382 -8.60 14.48 32.81
C LEU A 382 -7.66 14.38 34.02
N ARG A 383 -7.02 15.50 34.42
CA ARG A 383 -6.16 15.55 35.63
C ARG A 383 -6.93 15.17 36.89
N GLN A 384 -8.12 15.75 37.08
CA GLN A 384 -8.96 15.46 38.24
C GLN A 384 -9.34 13.98 38.30
N ARG A 385 -9.70 13.37 37.16
CA ARG A 385 -10.05 11.95 37.07
C ARG A 385 -8.85 11.02 37.30
N LEU A 386 -7.67 11.37 36.81
CA LEU A 386 -6.44 10.61 37.07
C LEU A 386 -6.10 10.56 38.56
N THR A 387 -6.22 11.70 39.25
CA THR A 387 -6.05 11.78 40.70
C THR A 387 -7.13 10.98 41.43
N ALA A 388 -8.40 11.10 41.04
CA ALA A 388 -9.50 10.35 41.66
C ALA A 388 -9.35 8.82 41.51
N ARG A 389 -8.71 8.36 40.44
CA ARG A 389 -8.45 6.93 40.16
C ARG A 389 -7.09 6.45 40.70
N ASN A 390 -6.33 7.27 41.42
CA ASN A 390 -5.00 6.97 41.95
C ASN A 390 -4.00 6.48 40.87
N MET A 391 -4.09 7.00 39.65
CA MET A 391 -3.24 6.57 38.54
C MET A 391 -1.91 7.33 38.46
N ASN A 392 -1.78 8.47 39.15
CA ASN A 392 -0.60 9.35 39.05
C ASN A 392 0.71 8.63 39.42
N ASP A 393 0.69 7.84 40.50
CA ASP A 393 1.87 7.12 40.97
C ASP A 393 2.30 6.05 39.95
N LEU A 394 1.36 5.27 39.43
CA LEU A 394 1.61 4.25 38.40
C LEU A 394 2.17 4.87 37.11
N LEU A 395 1.62 6.00 36.66
CA LEU A 395 2.10 6.69 35.47
C LEU A 395 3.50 7.30 35.69
N SER A 396 3.82 7.73 36.92
CA SER A 396 5.12 8.29 37.25
C SER A 396 6.26 7.26 37.22
N GLU A 397 5.95 5.99 37.47
CA GLU A 397 6.90 4.88 37.36
C GLU A 397 7.48 4.77 35.93
N PHE A 398 6.62 4.90 34.92
CA PHE A 398 7.01 4.79 33.50
C PHE A 398 7.42 6.11 32.87
N CYS A 399 7.01 7.26 33.44
CA CYS A 399 7.32 8.60 32.95
C CYS A 399 7.57 9.60 34.09
N PRO A 400 8.71 9.48 34.82
CA PRO A 400 8.96 10.24 36.06
C PRO A 400 9.14 11.75 35.85
N ASN A 401 9.54 12.18 34.65
CA ASN A 401 9.80 13.59 34.33
C ASN A 401 8.58 14.34 33.78
N SER A 402 7.37 13.77 33.91
CA SER A 402 6.16 14.39 33.36
C SER A 402 5.68 15.55 34.23
N SER A 403 5.91 16.79 33.80
CA SER A 403 5.39 18.01 34.46
C SER A 403 3.86 18.05 34.55
N PHE A 404 3.17 17.24 33.73
CA PHE A 404 1.73 17.08 33.79
C PHE A 404 1.28 16.38 35.09
N LEU A 405 2.03 15.39 35.58
CA LEU A 405 1.68 14.63 36.78
C LEU A 405 2.07 15.33 38.09
N SER A 406 3.04 16.26 38.05
CA SER A 406 3.55 16.97 39.24
C SER A 406 2.74 18.22 39.64
N GLY A 407 1.60 18.48 38.98
CA GLY A 407 0.88 19.76 39.05
C GLY A 407 -0.03 19.99 40.27
N SER A 408 -0.04 19.14 41.31
CA SER A 408 -1.02 19.24 42.42
C SER A 408 -0.42 19.51 43.81
N SER A 409 0.56 20.41 43.95
CA SER A 409 1.15 20.70 45.27
C SER A 409 1.72 22.12 45.50
N ALA A 410 1.40 23.13 44.68
CA ALA A 410 2.07 24.43 44.84
C ALA A 410 1.21 25.71 44.69
N GLU A 411 -0.12 25.64 44.73
CA GLU A 411 -0.95 26.87 44.70
C GLU A 411 -1.91 27.05 45.89
N ASP A 412 -2.01 26.11 46.84
CA ASP A 412 -2.72 26.32 48.11
C ASP A 412 -1.77 26.69 49.25
N THR A 413 -0.99 27.76 49.08
CA THR A 413 -0.45 28.54 50.21
C THR A 413 0.06 29.90 49.74
N LYS A 414 -0.86 30.87 49.57
CA LYS A 414 -0.64 32.24 50.03
C LYS A 414 -1.92 33.05 50.09
#